data_AF-A0A1B6Y6J2-F1
#
_entry.id   AF-A0A1B6Y6J2-F1
#
_cell.length_a   1.000
_cell.length_b   1.000
_cell.length_c   1.000
_cell.angle_alpha   90.00
_cell.angle_beta   90.00
_cell.angle_gamma   90.00
#
_symmetry.space_group_name_H-M   'P 1'
#
loop_
_entity.id
_entity.type
_entity.pdbx_description
1 polymer ?
#
loop_
_entity_poly.entity_id
_entity_poly.type
_entity_poly.pdbx_seq_one_letter_code
_entity_poly.pdbx_strand_id
1 'polypeptide(L)' 'MAIKPIGDRIVWGWYKLAELLSKVMNPLILGLLYFLFITPIALLFRLFGNDPLRLKDNKGSLYEIRDHTFKKEDLVNPW' A
#
# COMPACT_ATOMS: atom_id res chain seq x y z
N MET A 1 18.42 -38.27 30.23
CA MET A 1 18.22 -37.36 29.07
C MET A 1 16.97 -37.80 28.28
N ALA A 2 15.78 -37.78 28.91
CA ALA A 2 14.53 -38.25 28.28
C ALA A 2 13.25 -37.77 29.01
N ILE A 3 13.25 -36.55 29.53
CA ILE A 3 12.05 -35.90 30.09
C ILE A 3 12.05 -34.56 29.35
N LYS A 4 11.25 -34.31 28.31
CA LYS A 4 9.92 -33.68 28.48
C LYS A 4 9.16 -33.51 27.14
N PRO A 5 8.91 -34.59 26.37
CA PRO A 5 8.20 -34.50 25.07
C PRO A 5 6.80 -33.87 25.16
N ILE A 6 6.22 -33.82 26.35
CA ILE A 6 4.91 -33.21 26.64
C ILE A 6 5.02 -31.68 26.69
N GLY A 7 6.11 -31.13 27.21
CA GLY A 7 6.33 -29.68 27.28
C GLY A 7 6.41 -29.08 25.88
N ASP A 8 7.13 -29.77 24.98
CA ASP A 8 7.32 -29.32 23.60
C ASP A 8 6.01 -29.28 22.82
N ARG A 9 5.06 -30.19 23.11
CA ARG A 9 3.72 -30.18 22.47
C ARG A 9 2.86 -29.00 22.92
N ILE A 10 2.94 -28.63 24.20
CA ILE A 10 2.21 -27.46 24.73
C ILE A 10 2.79 -26.19 24.12
N VAL A 11 4.13 -26.09 24.08
CA VAL A 11 4.84 -24.97 23.46
C VAL A 11 4.50 -24.87 21.97
N TRP A 12 4.47 -26.00 21.26
CA TRP A 12 4.07 -26.04 19.86
C TRP A 12 2.63 -25.54 19.63
N GLY A 13 1.68 -25.99 20.46
CA GLY A 13 0.29 -25.51 20.41
C GLY A 13 0.18 -24.01 20.69
N TRP A 14 0.94 -23.51 21.67
CA TRP A 14 1.01 -22.09 22.00
C TRP A 14 1.57 -21.25 20.84
N TYR A 15 2.65 -21.71 20.20
CA TYR A 15 3.21 -21.04 19.02
C TYR A 15 2.24 -21.05 17.83
N LYS A 16 1.50 -22.14 17.62
CA LYS A 16 0.49 -22.20 16.56
C LYS A 16 -0.65 -21.21 16.77
N LEU A 17 -1.08 -21.03 18.02
CA LEU A 17 -2.06 -20.01 18.38
C LEU A 17 -1.52 -18.60 18.16
N ALA A 18 -0.28 -18.32 18.57
CA ALA A 18 0.38 -17.05 18.33
C ALA A 18 0.55 -16.75 16.83
N GLU A 19 0.89 -17.76 16.02
CA GLU A 19 1.01 -17.65 14.56
C GLU A 19 -0.33 -17.26 13.92
N LEU A 20 -1.43 -17.91 14.33
CA LEU A 20 -2.76 -17.60 13.83
C LEU A 20 -3.19 -16.18 14.22
N LEU A 21 -2.95 -15.79 15.47
CA LEU A 21 -3.25 -14.44 15.94
C LEU A 21 -2.45 -13.40 15.18
N SER A 22 -1.15 -13.64 14.94
CA SER A 22 -0.29 -12.75 14.17
C SER A 22 -0.76 -12.58 12.73
N LYS A 23 -1.27 -13.64 12.09
CA LYS A 23 -1.82 -13.57 10.72
C LYS A 23 -3.04 -12.65 10.63
N VAL A 24 -3.84 -12.55 11.68
CA VAL A 24 -5.01 -11.66 11.75
C VAL A 24 -4.60 -10.25 12.18
N MET A 25 -3.68 -10.13 13.14
CA MET A 25 -3.25 -8.82 13.66
C MET A 25 -2.49 -7.99 12.62
N ASN A 26 -1.68 -8.62 11.77
CA ASN A 26 -0.90 -7.90 10.77
C ASN A 26 -1.78 -7.09 9.77
N PRO A 27 -2.77 -7.69 9.08
CA PRO A 27 -3.68 -6.93 8.23
C PRO A 27 -4.58 -5.98 9.03
N LEU A 28 -4.89 -6.28 10.29
CA LEU A 28 -5.70 -5.41 11.14
C LEU A 28 -4.97 -4.11 11.50
N ILE A 29 -3.69 -4.21 11.89
CA ILE A 29 -2.83 -3.05 12.16
C ILE A 29 -2.64 -2.22 10.88
N LEU A 30 -2.38 -2.88 9.75
CA LEU A 30 -2.26 -2.20 8.44
C LEU A 30 -3.56 -1.48 8.07
N GLY A 31 -4.70 -2.14 8.25
CA GLY A 31 -6.02 -1.55 8.01
C GLY A 31 -6.26 -0.35 8.91
N LEU A 32 -5.94 -0.46 10.21
CA LEU A 32 -6.08 0.64 11.15
C LEU A 32 -5.19 1.82 10.78
N LEU A 33 -3.93 1.59 10.40
CA LEU A 33 -3.01 2.63 9.94
C LEU A 33 -3.55 3.32 8.68
N TYR A 34 -4.07 2.55 7.73
CA TYR A 34 -4.68 3.09 6.52
C TYR A 34 -5.88 3.99 6.85
N PHE A 35 -6.79 3.54 7.70
CA PHE A 35 -7.98 4.32 8.05
C PHE A 35 -7.66 5.54 8.89
N LEU A 36 -6.64 5.48 9.75
CA LEU A 36 -6.30 6.55 10.68
C LEU A 36 -5.39 7.61 10.07
N PHE A 37 -4.53 7.26 9.12
CA PHE A 37 -3.59 8.19 8.49
C PHE A 37 -3.91 8.42 7.01
N ILE A 38 -3.92 7.35 6.20
CA ILE A 38 -4.04 7.48 4.75
C ILE A 38 -5.41 8.01 4.33
N THR A 39 -6.48 7.52 4.95
CA THR A 39 -7.85 7.94 4.64
C THR A 39 -8.09 9.42 4.93
N PRO A 40 -7.78 9.97 6.14
CA PRO A 40 -7.96 11.40 6.36
C PRO A 40 -7.06 12.26 5.47
N ILE A 41 -5.83 11.83 5.19
CA ILE A 41 -4.97 12.53 4.23
C ILE A 41 -5.63 12.57 2.84
N ALA A 42 -6.12 11.43 2.34
CA ALA A 42 -6.81 11.37 1.05
C ALA A 42 -8.08 12.23 1.02
N LEU A 43 -8.85 12.26 2.12
CA LEU A 43 -10.01 13.13 2.26
C LEU A 43 -9.61 14.61 2.23
N LEU A 44 -8.52 15.00 2.90
CA LEU A 44 -8.00 16.36 2.83
C LEU A 44 -7.58 16.72 1.40
N PHE A 45 -6.84 15.84 0.71
CA PHE A 45 -6.48 16.05 -0.71
C PHE A 45 -7.72 16.27 -1.59
N ARG A 46 -8.78 15.49 -1.35
CA ARG A 46 -10.07 15.63 -2.06
C ARG A 46 -10.79 16.94 -1.73
N LEU A 47 -10.75 17.39 -0.48
CA LEU A 47 -11.35 18.66 -0.04
C LEU A 47 -10.61 19.87 -0.61
N PHE A 48 -9.28 19.84 -0.67
CA PHE A 48 -8.47 20.92 -1.24
C PHE A 48 -8.44 20.93 -2.78
N GLY A 49 -9.20 20.05 -3.44
CA GLY A 49 -9.38 20.06 -4.89
C GLY A 49 -8.16 19.58 -5.70
N ASN A 50 -7.19 18.94 -5.04
CA ASN A 50 -6.06 18.33 -5.72
C ASN A 50 -6.53 17.08 -6.48
N ASP A 51 -6.46 17.13 -7.82
CA ASP A 51 -6.76 16.00 -8.70
C ASP A 51 -5.50 15.60 -9.50
N PRO A 52 -4.45 15.06 -8.84
CA PRO A 52 -3.21 14.68 -9.51
C PRO A 52 -3.42 13.55 -10.53
N LEU A 53 -4.45 12.72 -10.31
CA LEU A 53 -4.80 11.61 -11.20
C LEU A 53 -5.76 12.03 -12.32
N ARG A 54 -6.19 13.30 -12.34
CA ARG A 54 -7.11 13.87 -13.35
C ARG A 54 -8.36 13.00 -13.54
N LEU A 55 -8.91 12.51 -12.44
CA LEU A 55 -10.08 11.64 -12.41
C LEU A 55 -11.35 12.37 -12.86
N LYS A 56 -11.37 13.70 -12.78
CA LYS A 56 -12.43 14.49 -13.39
C LYS A 56 -12.22 14.56 -14.90
N ASP A 57 -13.14 13.98 -15.65
CA ASP A 57 -13.19 14.11 -17.11
C ASP A 57 -13.61 15.52 -17.51
N ASN A 58 -12.61 16.40 -17.60
CA ASN A 58 -12.80 17.80 -17.98
C ASN A 58 -12.60 18.05 -19.48
N LYS A 59 -12.16 17.05 -20.26
CA LYS A 59 -11.71 17.24 -21.65
C LYS A 59 -12.25 16.21 -22.67
N GLY A 60 -13.02 15.20 -22.24
CA GLY A 60 -13.54 14.14 -23.11
C GLY A 60 -12.48 13.18 -23.67
N SER A 61 -11.20 13.45 -23.39
CA SER A 61 -10.05 12.63 -23.76
C SER A 61 -8.93 12.85 -22.75
N LEU A 62 -8.24 11.76 -22.40
CA LEU A 62 -7.01 11.80 -21.60
C LEU A 62 -5.79 12.22 -22.43
N TYR A 63 -5.96 12.41 -23.74
CA TYR A 63 -4.87 12.82 -24.63
C TYR A 63 -4.45 14.27 -24.33
N GLU A 64 -3.19 14.43 -23.94
CA GLU A 64 -2.55 15.73 -23.75
C GLU A 64 -1.67 16.02 -24.95
N ILE A 65 -1.95 17.12 -25.65
CA ILE A 65 -1.08 17.62 -26.72
C ILE A 65 0.21 18.09 -26.06
N ARG A 66 1.31 17.40 -26.33
CA ARG A 66 2.64 17.77 -25.86
C ARG A 66 3.38 18.47 -26.99
N ASP A 67 3.41 19.80 -26.95
CA ASP A 67 4.25 20.63 -27.83
C ASP A 67 5.71 20.61 -27.38
N HIS A 68 6.28 19.41 -27.25
CA HIS A 68 7.68 19.24 -26.87
C HIS A 68 8.56 19.34 -28.12
N THR A 69 9.41 20.36 -28.15
CA THR A 69 10.43 20.48 -29.21
C THR A 69 11.59 19.55 -28.84
N PHE A 70 11.72 18.44 -29.58
CA PHE A 70 12.76 17.43 -29.35
C PHE A 70 14.15 18.06 -29.31
N LYS A 71 14.88 17.81 -28.21
CA LYS A 71 16.27 18.21 -28.03
C LYS A 71 17.20 17.04 -28.24
N LYS A 72 18.49 17.32 -28.46
CA LYS A 72 19.52 16.27 -28.61
C LYS A 72 19.57 15.37 -27.36
N GLU A 73 19.30 15.92 -26.18
CA GLU A 73 19.25 15.15 -24.94
C GLU A 73 18.19 14.02 -24.96
N ASP A 74 17.04 14.25 -25.60
CA ASP A 74 15.94 13.28 -25.68
C ASP A 74 16.26 12.08 -26.58
N LEU A 75 17.22 12.26 -27.49
CA LEU A 75 17.66 11.22 -28.42
C LEU A 75 18.70 10.29 -27.78
N VAL A 76 19.30 10.69 -26.66
CA VAL A 76 20.32 9.88 -25.96
C VAL A 76 19.64 8.76 -25.17
N ASN A 77 18.43 9.00 -24.62
CA ASN A 77 17.61 7.98 -23.95
C ASN A 77 16.15 8.10 -24.43
N PRO A 78 15.80 7.49 -25.57
CA PRO A 78 14.49 7.63 -26.21
C PRO A 78 13.35 6.83 -25.53
N TRP A 79 13.59 6.23 -24.35
CA TRP A 79 12.62 5.42 -23.60
C TRP A 79 12.19 6.08 -22.29
#